data_AF-A0A6A3JV48-F1
#
_entry.id   AF-A0A6A3JV48-F1
#
_cell.length_a   1.000
_cell.length_b   1.000
_cell.length_c   1.000
_cell.angle_alpha   90.00
_cell.angle_beta   90.00
_cell.angle_gamma   90.00
#
_symmetry.space_group_name_H-M   'P 1'
#
loop_
_entity.id
_entity.type
_entity.pdbx_description
1 polymer ?
#
loop_
_entity_poly.entity_id
_entity_poly.type
_entity_poly.pdbx_seq_one_letter_code
_entity_poly.pdbx_strand_id
1 'polypeptide(L)'
;MRRLASSAPFEDVKLPSNDSYFAFDGTNSDLARQLFFRAKAGDSAAQFKNFSIPSAVQDRLNKLELDWSKLPGIAQRALLWDLGFGITKDNSPVQIWTLNGHSMADLAVPLPQFQAAGCTEKVCEQPGNTTSFSNLWCGGAQMLKVARCVVEDFADDDEIHAAMWVTGGNPAEVPTLRVRKHEWKDKRDGNSYVVFAVHTLELADEPSWNSCALATQNDGYGSLVLPCYTTGNITDGVRDNMEKSKGSLWVSRWLTEDYAATAKTTSTNGFNQVLLVPIIIGAIIVVLLVGLLLRVRKRRRERSRDHELEGTLVSPSNVRVEAGDRGPRDTRDQSTARAVGAGSTIVSNSTMQSSEYGPNATLKTLLASEFLSGKRIPR
;
A
#
# COMPACT_ATOMS: atom_id res chain seq x y z
N MET A 1 -12.10 -30.69 7.46
CA MET A 1 -12.03 -29.63 6.43
C MET A 1 -10.63 -29.08 6.39
N ARG A 2 -9.81 -29.50 5.42
CA ARG A 2 -8.58 -28.78 5.07
C ARG A 2 -9.00 -27.50 4.36
N ARG A 3 -8.73 -26.33 4.95
CA ARG A 3 -8.76 -25.07 4.20
C ARG A 3 -7.68 -25.21 3.12
N LEU A 4 -8.07 -25.30 1.86
CA LEU A 4 -7.16 -25.00 0.77
C LEU A 4 -6.73 -23.55 0.99
N ALA A 5 -5.44 -23.34 1.25
CA ALA A 5 -4.87 -22.00 1.18
C ALA A 5 -5.13 -21.54 -0.26
N SER A 6 -5.98 -20.52 -0.41
CA SER A 6 -6.06 -19.79 -1.68
C SER A 6 -4.67 -19.20 -1.89
N SER A 7 -3.93 -19.66 -2.90
CA SER A 7 -2.69 -19.01 -3.32
C SER A 7 -3.00 -17.55 -3.61
N ALA A 8 -2.10 -16.65 -3.21
CA ALA A 8 -2.26 -15.26 -3.57
C ALA A 8 -2.21 -15.12 -5.10
N PRO A 9 -3.03 -14.24 -5.72
CA PRO A 9 -3.21 -14.20 -7.18
C PRO A 9 -1.95 -13.82 -7.97
N PHE A 10 -0.84 -13.50 -7.29
CA PHE A 10 0.44 -13.13 -7.87
C PHE A 10 1.52 -14.22 -7.75
N GLU A 11 1.29 -15.32 -7.03
CA GLU A 11 2.33 -16.34 -6.76
C GLU A 11 2.88 -16.98 -8.04
N ASP A 12 2.03 -17.19 -9.05
CA ASP A 12 2.42 -17.82 -10.32
C ASP A 12 2.88 -16.82 -11.39
N VAL A 13 2.89 -15.52 -11.10
CA VAL A 13 3.23 -14.49 -12.09
C VAL A 13 4.74 -14.43 -12.30
N LYS A 14 5.21 -14.55 -13.54
CA LYS A 14 6.64 -14.54 -13.87
C LYS A 14 7.27 -13.19 -13.50
N LEU A 15 8.36 -13.23 -12.72
CA LEU A 15 9.20 -12.06 -12.47
C LEU A 15 10.01 -11.68 -13.72
N PRO A 16 10.38 -10.40 -13.89
CA PRO A 16 11.32 -9.99 -14.92
C PRO A 16 12.62 -10.82 -14.86
N SER A 17 13.13 -11.25 -16.00
CA SER A 17 14.42 -11.97 -16.11
C SER A 17 15.33 -11.29 -17.12
N ASN A 18 16.64 -11.51 -17.04
CA ASN A 18 17.59 -10.92 -17.99
C ASN A 18 17.43 -11.45 -19.43
N ASP A 19 16.71 -12.57 -19.63
CA ASP A 19 16.39 -13.09 -20.98
C ASP A 19 15.35 -12.24 -21.71
N SER A 20 14.73 -11.32 -20.99
CA SER A 20 13.84 -10.34 -21.59
C SER A 20 14.65 -9.17 -22.15
N TYR A 21 14.29 -8.71 -23.34
CA TYR A 21 14.90 -7.58 -24.04
C TYR A 21 14.61 -6.22 -23.37
N PHE A 22 14.78 -6.13 -22.05
CA PHE A 22 14.62 -4.90 -21.31
C PHE A 22 15.93 -4.11 -21.30
N ALA A 23 15.84 -2.85 -21.71
CA ALA A 23 16.87 -1.86 -21.53
C ALA A 23 16.23 -0.60 -20.92
N PHE A 24 16.95 0.02 -19.98
CA PHE A 24 16.58 1.34 -19.48
C PHE A 24 17.32 2.39 -20.32
N ASP A 25 16.81 2.62 -21.52
CA ASP A 25 17.35 3.51 -22.55
C ASP A 25 16.35 4.62 -22.97
N GLY A 26 15.23 4.71 -22.24
CA GLY A 26 14.17 5.68 -22.48
C GLY A 26 13.18 5.30 -23.59
N THR A 27 13.24 4.09 -24.13
CA THR A 27 12.23 3.57 -25.09
C THR A 27 10.94 3.10 -24.42
N ASN A 28 10.98 2.92 -23.10
CA ASN A 28 9.85 2.51 -22.26
C ASN A 28 9.92 3.27 -20.93
N SER A 29 8.86 3.21 -20.14
CA SER A 29 8.80 3.80 -18.81
C SER A 29 8.55 2.74 -17.74
N ASP A 30 9.02 1.51 -17.93
CA ASP A 30 8.90 0.43 -16.96
C ASP A 30 9.90 0.61 -15.80
N LEU A 31 9.75 1.72 -15.05
CA LEU A 31 10.65 2.07 -13.96
C LEU A 31 10.59 1.03 -12.83
N ALA A 32 9.44 0.39 -12.63
CA ALA A 32 9.31 -0.69 -11.65
C ALA A 32 10.28 -1.83 -11.98
N ARG A 33 10.41 -2.19 -13.26
CA ARG A 33 11.35 -3.21 -13.73
C ARG A 33 12.80 -2.75 -13.67
N GLN A 34 13.10 -1.51 -14.00
CA GLN A 34 14.44 -0.97 -13.78
C GLN A 34 14.82 -1.08 -12.29
N LEU A 35 13.95 -0.62 -11.39
CA LEU A 35 14.13 -0.69 -9.94
C LEU A 35 14.28 -2.13 -9.44
N PHE A 36 13.55 -3.09 -10.02
CA PHE A 36 13.75 -4.52 -9.75
C PHE A 36 15.16 -4.98 -10.10
N PHE A 37 15.64 -4.67 -11.31
CA PHE A 37 16.97 -5.09 -11.74
C PHE A 37 18.08 -4.41 -10.92
N ARG A 38 17.92 -3.13 -10.57
CA ARG A 38 18.84 -2.42 -9.67
C ARG A 38 18.87 -3.05 -8.28
N ALA A 39 17.71 -3.37 -7.70
CA ALA A 39 17.65 -4.10 -6.42
C ALA A 39 18.37 -5.45 -6.49
N LYS A 40 18.17 -6.22 -7.58
CA LYS A 40 18.86 -7.51 -7.79
C LYS A 40 20.36 -7.34 -8.02
N ALA A 41 20.81 -6.20 -8.53
CA ALA A 41 22.22 -5.84 -8.63
C ALA A 41 22.84 -5.40 -7.29
N GLY A 42 22.03 -5.25 -6.23
CA GLY A 42 22.49 -4.83 -4.90
C GLY A 42 22.48 -3.30 -4.70
N ASP A 43 21.92 -2.55 -5.65
CA ASP A 43 21.80 -1.10 -5.54
C ASP A 43 20.79 -0.73 -4.45
N SER A 44 20.85 0.53 -4.00
CA SER A 44 19.96 1.04 -2.96
C SER A 44 19.52 2.47 -3.24
N ALA A 45 18.44 2.88 -2.58
CA ALA A 45 17.97 4.26 -2.59
C ALA A 45 17.52 4.65 -1.19
N ALA A 46 17.63 5.95 -0.89
CA ALA A 46 17.09 6.50 0.34
C ALA A 46 15.58 6.25 0.44
N GLN A 47 15.14 5.84 1.63
CA GLN A 47 13.71 5.74 1.95
C GLN A 47 13.08 7.12 2.07
N PHE A 48 11.80 7.24 1.72
CA PHE A 48 11.00 8.42 1.99
C PHE A 48 10.68 8.51 3.48
N LYS A 49 11.22 9.53 4.15
CA LYS A 49 10.96 9.83 5.57
C LYS A 49 9.80 10.81 5.69
N ASN A 50 8.97 10.67 6.74
CA ASN A 50 7.82 11.54 7.00
C ASN A 50 6.89 11.69 5.77
N PHE A 51 6.66 10.59 5.07
CA PHE A 51 5.93 10.55 3.81
C PHE A 51 4.45 10.28 4.05
N SER A 52 3.59 11.09 3.43
CA SER A 52 2.13 10.88 3.46
C SER A 52 1.76 9.77 2.46
N ILE A 53 1.62 8.54 2.93
CA ILE A 53 1.36 7.38 2.07
C ILE A 53 -0.02 7.51 1.39
N PRO A 54 -0.12 7.50 0.05
CA PRO A 54 -1.41 7.52 -0.63
C PRO A 54 -2.27 6.31 -0.27
N SER A 55 -3.59 6.48 -0.20
CA SER A 55 -4.52 5.40 0.19
C SER A 55 -4.39 4.16 -0.69
N ALA A 56 -4.25 4.32 -2.01
CA ALA A 56 -4.05 3.20 -2.93
C ALA A 56 -2.76 2.41 -2.65
N VAL A 57 -1.69 3.10 -2.23
CA VAL A 57 -0.42 2.49 -1.82
C VAL A 57 -0.63 1.73 -0.50
N GLN A 58 -1.27 2.36 0.48
CA GLN A 58 -1.56 1.74 1.76
C GLN A 58 -2.46 0.50 1.62
N ASP A 59 -3.49 0.55 0.78
CA ASP A 59 -4.39 -0.57 0.51
C ASP A 59 -3.64 -1.76 -0.09
N ARG A 60 -2.69 -1.48 -0.99
CA ARG A 60 -1.86 -2.55 -1.56
C ARG A 60 -0.90 -3.13 -0.53
N LEU A 61 -0.24 -2.30 0.27
CA LEU A 61 0.61 -2.75 1.37
C LEU A 61 -0.14 -3.62 2.36
N ASN A 62 -1.36 -3.22 2.74
CA ASN A 62 -2.23 -3.98 3.65
C ASN A 62 -2.56 -5.37 3.07
N LYS A 63 -2.86 -5.46 1.77
CA LYS A 63 -3.12 -6.75 1.10
C LYS A 63 -1.89 -7.66 1.05
N LEU A 64 -0.69 -7.08 1.03
CA LEU A 64 0.59 -7.80 1.04
C LEU A 64 1.13 -8.03 2.46
N GLU A 65 0.45 -7.50 3.49
CA GLU A 65 0.92 -7.49 4.89
C GLU A 65 2.30 -6.81 5.08
N LEU A 66 2.62 -5.78 4.28
CA LEU A 66 3.90 -5.07 4.31
C LEU A 66 3.78 -3.68 4.96
N ASP A 67 4.83 -3.26 5.66
CA ASP A 67 4.96 -1.95 6.30
C ASP A 67 5.83 -1.03 5.44
N TRP A 68 5.28 0.11 5.01
CA TRP A 68 5.97 1.12 4.22
C TRP A 68 7.32 1.52 4.80
N SER A 69 7.38 1.75 6.11
CA SER A 69 8.57 2.26 6.80
C SER A 69 9.74 1.27 6.81
N LYS A 70 9.45 -0.02 6.60
CA LYS A 70 10.44 -1.10 6.59
C LYS A 70 10.87 -1.48 5.17
N LEU A 71 10.15 -1.05 4.14
CA LEU A 71 10.54 -1.29 2.74
C LEU A 71 11.76 -0.44 2.37
N PRO A 72 12.77 -0.99 1.68
CA PRO A 72 13.89 -0.19 1.19
C PRO A 72 13.41 0.86 0.17
N GLY A 73 14.17 1.95 0.01
CA GLY A 73 13.76 3.07 -0.86
C GLY A 73 13.48 2.67 -2.31
N ILE A 74 14.22 1.68 -2.84
CA ILE A 74 13.96 1.15 -4.19
C ILE A 74 12.57 0.50 -4.28
N ALA A 75 12.18 -0.30 -3.28
CA ALA A 75 10.87 -0.94 -3.24
C ALA A 75 9.74 0.09 -3.06
N GLN A 76 9.98 1.13 -2.26
CA GLN A 76 9.05 2.25 -2.11
C GLN A 76 8.81 2.97 -3.45
N ARG A 77 9.87 3.28 -4.19
CA ARG A 77 9.78 3.88 -5.54
C ARG A 77 9.05 2.95 -6.51
N ALA A 78 9.37 1.66 -6.52
CA ALA A 78 8.73 0.72 -7.43
C ALA A 78 7.22 0.63 -7.17
N LEU A 79 6.82 0.59 -5.90
CA LEU A 79 5.42 0.56 -5.50
C LEU A 79 4.67 1.84 -5.89
N LEU A 80 5.29 3.01 -5.70
CA LEU A 80 4.72 4.30 -6.10
C LEU A 80 4.52 4.35 -7.62
N TRP A 81 5.56 4.09 -8.40
CA TRP A 81 5.48 4.13 -9.86
C TRP A 81 4.46 3.13 -10.42
N ASP A 82 4.48 1.90 -9.93
CA ASP A 82 3.57 0.84 -10.38
C ASP A 82 2.09 1.21 -10.09
N LEU A 83 1.82 1.98 -9.04
CA LEU A 83 0.49 2.52 -8.72
C LEU A 83 0.20 3.90 -9.33
N GLY A 84 1.08 4.42 -10.16
CA GLY A 84 0.89 5.71 -10.82
C GLY A 84 1.06 6.90 -9.89
N PHE A 85 2.13 6.93 -9.11
CA PHE A 85 2.49 8.08 -8.30
C PHE A 85 3.87 8.60 -8.67
N GLY A 86 3.96 9.93 -8.75
CA GLY A 86 5.21 10.67 -8.79
C GLY A 86 5.44 11.40 -7.46
N ILE A 87 6.58 12.09 -7.35
CA ILE A 87 7.02 12.75 -6.13
C ILE A 87 7.43 14.19 -6.46
N THR A 88 6.84 15.15 -5.75
CA THR A 88 7.21 16.57 -5.86
C THR A 88 8.61 16.82 -5.28
N LYS A 89 9.11 18.05 -5.39
CA LYS A 89 10.38 18.45 -4.77
C LYS A 89 10.37 18.30 -3.24
N ASP A 90 9.22 18.56 -2.62
CA ASP A 90 9.03 18.50 -1.17
C ASP A 90 8.74 17.08 -0.66
N ASN A 91 8.99 16.06 -1.49
CA ASN A 91 8.70 14.66 -1.21
C ASN A 91 7.23 14.36 -0.94
N SER A 92 6.31 15.12 -1.55
CA SER A 92 4.88 14.82 -1.50
C SER A 92 4.49 13.93 -2.69
N PRO A 93 3.66 12.88 -2.49
CA PRO A 93 3.14 12.11 -3.61
C PRO A 93 2.12 12.91 -4.40
N VAL A 94 2.15 12.73 -5.72
CA VAL A 94 1.14 13.26 -6.64
C VAL A 94 0.65 12.13 -7.54
N GLN A 95 -0.66 12.06 -7.74
CA GLN A 95 -1.26 11.03 -8.59
C GLN A 95 -0.92 11.30 -10.07
N ILE A 96 -0.53 10.23 -10.75
CA ILE A 96 -0.37 10.15 -12.20
C ILE A 96 -1.48 9.25 -12.73
N TRP A 97 -2.20 9.73 -13.73
CA TRP A 97 -3.13 8.95 -14.54
C TRP A 97 -2.51 8.69 -15.90
N THR A 98 -2.71 7.48 -16.43
CA THR A 98 -2.35 7.16 -17.81
C THR A 98 -3.47 7.60 -18.75
N LEU A 99 -3.16 7.76 -20.04
CA LEU A 99 -4.12 8.17 -21.06
C LEU A 99 -4.25 7.11 -22.16
N ASN A 100 -5.44 7.03 -22.76
CA ASN A 100 -5.69 6.29 -24.01
C ASN A 100 -5.27 4.81 -23.95
N GLY A 101 -5.45 4.15 -22.80
CA GLY A 101 -5.09 2.74 -22.60
C GLY A 101 -3.59 2.47 -22.44
N HIS A 102 -2.74 3.50 -22.37
CA HIS A 102 -1.33 3.31 -22.00
C HIS A 102 -1.20 2.85 -20.54
N SER A 103 -0.12 2.13 -20.26
CA SER A 103 0.23 1.71 -18.90
C SER A 103 1.37 2.57 -18.33
N MET A 104 1.64 2.47 -17.03
CA MET A 104 2.81 3.12 -16.42
C MET A 104 4.14 2.68 -17.06
N ALA A 105 4.19 1.50 -17.71
CA ALA A 105 5.37 1.01 -18.43
C ALA A 105 5.50 1.57 -19.86
N ASP A 106 4.47 2.26 -20.38
CA ASP A 106 4.36 2.72 -21.77
C ASP A 106 4.00 4.21 -21.88
N LEU A 107 4.56 5.03 -20.99
CA LEU A 107 4.42 6.49 -21.00
C LEU A 107 5.51 7.19 -21.81
N ALA A 108 6.64 6.50 -22.07
CA ALA A 108 7.70 7.03 -22.90
C ALA A 108 7.17 7.35 -24.31
N VAL A 109 7.34 8.60 -24.73
CA VAL A 109 6.90 9.06 -26.06
C VAL A 109 8.02 8.75 -27.07
N PRO A 110 7.79 7.89 -28.07
CA PRO A 110 8.81 7.56 -29.06
C PRO A 110 9.14 8.76 -29.96
N LEU A 111 10.40 8.87 -30.40
CA LEU A 111 10.86 9.93 -31.30
C LEU A 111 9.94 10.13 -32.53
N PRO A 112 9.46 9.09 -33.25
CA PRO A 112 8.56 9.30 -34.39
C PRO A 112 7.26 10.01 -34.03
N GLN A 113 6.70 9.76 -32.83
CA GLN A 113 5.48 10.43 -32.38
C GLN A 113 5.77 11.88 -31.98
N PHE A 114 6.90 12.11 -31.30
CA PHE A 114 7.37 13.45 -30.97
C PHE A 114 7.55 14.31 -32.24
N GLN A 115 8.21 13.76 -33.27
CA GLN A 115 8.38 14.42 -34.56
C GLN A 115 7.05 14.63 -35.29
N ALA A 116 6.12 13.66 -35.23
CA ALA A 116 4.79 13.78 -35.83
C ALA A 116 3.94 14.89 -35.19
N ALA A 117 4.21 15.29 -33.95
CA ALA A 117 3.60 16.46 -33.32
C ALA A 117 4.16 17.81 -33.84
N GLY A 118 5.15 17.76 -34.74
CA GLY A 118 5.86 18.91 -35.28
C GLY A 118 6.96 19.42 -34.36
N CYS A 119 7.48 18.57 -33.48
CA CYS A 119 8.58 18.91 -32.58
C CYS A 119 9.94 18.52 -33.17
N THR A 120 10.98 19.26 -32.81
CA THR A 120 12.37 18.97 -33.19
C THR A 120 13.17 18.57 -31.96
N GLU A 121 13.91 17.48 -32.10
CA GLU A 121 14.80 16.94 -31.08
C GLU A 121 16.20 17.56 -31.13
N LYS A 122 16.84 17.63 -29.97
CA LYS A 122 18.29 17.73 -29.81
C LYS A 122 18.83 16.31 -29.75
N VAL A 123 19.76 15.99 -30.66
CA VAL A 123 20.51 14.74 -30.62
C VAL A 123 21.67 14.87 -29.63
N CYS A 124 21.80 13.87 -28.76
CA CYS A 124 22.81 13.79 -27.72
C CYS A 124 23.45 12.39 -27.72
N GLU A 125 24.76 12.34 -27.99
CA GLU A 125 25.54 11.11 -27.86
C GLU A 125 25.61 10.69 -26.39
N GLN A 126 25.53 9.39 -26.15
CA GLN A 126 25.67 8.78 -24.84
C GLN A 126 26.78 7.72 -24.85
N PRO A 127 27.33 7.33 -23.69
CA PRO A 127 28.31 6.27 -23.62
C PRO A 127 27.77 4.95 -24.22
N GLY A 128 28.65 4.17 -24.84
CA GLY A 128 28.28 2.92 -25.51
C GLY A 128 27.79 3.09 -26.96
N ASN A 129 28.07 4.24 -27.59
CA ASN A 129 27.64 4.59 -28.95
C ASN A 129 26.11 4.58 -29.12
N THR A 130 25.38 4.84 -28.05
CA THR A 130 23.92 5.03 -28.09
C THR A 130 23.59 6.52 -28.19
N THR A 131 22.33 6.82 -28.44
CA THR A 131 21.85 8.19 -28.64
C THR A 131 20.64 8.44 -27.77
N SER A 132 20.66 9.59 -27.11
CA SER A 132 19.51 10.21 -26.47
C SER A 132 18.97 11.35 -27.32
N PHE A 133 17.67 11.59 -27.18
CA PHE A 133 16.98 12.70 -27.82
C PHE A 133 16.32 13.52 -26.74
N SER A 134 16.45 14.85 -26.80
CA SER A 134 15.81 15.78 -25.87
C SER A 134 14.98 16.81 -26.64
N ASN A 135 13.97 17.42 -26.02
CA ASN A 135 13.18 18.44 -26.72
C ASN A 135 14.02 19.71 -26.99
N LEU A 136 14.10 20.11 -28.26
CA LEU A 136 14.71 21.37 -28.66
C LEU A 136 13.64 22.40 -29.01
N TRP A 137 12.90 22.15 -30.10
CA TRP A 137 11.84 23.02 -30.58
C TRP A 137 10.50 22.31 -30.48
N CYS A 138 9.77 22.53 -29.40
CA CYS A 138 8.45 21.92 -29.17
C CYS A 138 7.63 22.85 -28.29
N GLY A 139 6.57 23.45 -28.83
CA GLY A 139 5.66 24.28 -28.02
C GLY A 139 4.85 23.42 -27.05
N GLY A 140 4.30 24.01 -25.99
CA GLY A 140 3.55 23.26 -24.97
C GLY A 140 2.35 22.52 -25.54
N ALA A 141 1.60 23.14 -26.45
CA ALA A 141 0.49 22.47 -27.14
C ALA A 141 0.95 21.27 -27.99
N GLN A 142 2.13 21.31 -28.61
CA GLN A 142 2.65 20.20 -29.40
C GLN A 142 3.13 19.06 -28.49
N MET A 143 3.84 19.39 -27.42
CA MET A 143 4.30 18.44 -26.41
C MET A 143 3.12 17.67 -25.79
N LEU A 144 2.06 18.41 -25.42
CA LEU A 144 0.88 17.82 -24.80
C LEU A 144 0.10 16.90 -25.75
N LYS A 145 0.10 17.16 -27.08
CA LYS A 145 -0.57 16.26 -28.06
C LYS A 145 -0.06 14.82 -28.02
N VAL A 146 1.18 14.61 -27.60
CA VAL A 146 1.80 13.28 -27.51
C VAL A 146 1.97 12.77 -26.08
N ALA A 147 1.65 13.60 -25.09
CA ALA A 147 1.69 13.19 -23.68
C ALA A 147 0.74 12.02 -23.42
N ARG A 148 1.22 11.04 -22.65
CA ARG A 148 0.50 9.80 -22.34
C ARG A 148 0.02 9.72 -20.89
N CYS A 149 0.16 10.82 -20.16
CA CYS A 149 -0.15 10.92 -18.75
C CYS A 149 -0.74 12.28 -18.38
N VAL A 150 -1.46 12.29 -17.26
CA VAL A 150 -1.92 13.49 -16.54
C VAL A 150 -1.40 13.39 -15.12
N VAL A 151 -0.89 14.48 -14.56
CA VAL A 151 -0.49 14.57 -13.16
C VAL A 151 -1.43 15.46 -12.39
N GLU A 152 -1.66 15.12 -11.12
CA GLU A 152 -2.40 15.92 -10.16
C GLU A 152 -1.76 17.31 -10.08
N ASP A 153 -2.58 18.36 -10.13
CA ASP A 153 -2.05 19.71 -10.10
C ASP A 153 -1.51 20.01 -8.70
N PHE A 154 -0.32 20.61 -8.65
CA PHE A 154 0.29 21.08 -7.41
C PHE A 154 1.05 22.38 -7.66
N ALA A 155 1.28 23.13 -6.59
CA ALA A 155 2.12 24.32 -6.65
C ALA A 155 3.59 23.90 -6.68
N ASP A 156 4.31 24.40 -7.67
CA ASP A 156 5.76 24.31 -7.78
C ASP A 156 6.24 25.70 -8.19
N ASP A 157 6.91 26.39 -7.27
CA ASP A 157 7.41 27.75 -7.42
C ASP A 157 8.85 27.81 -7.97
N ASP A 158 9.46 26.65 -8.27
CA ASP A 158 10.78 26.62 -8.90
C ASP A 158 10.66 26.91 -10.40
N GLU A 159 11.30 27.98 -10.87
CA GLU A 159 11.57 28.13 -12.29
C GLU A 159 12.68 27.16 -12.69
N ILE A 160 12.32 26.11 -13.41
CA ILE A 160 13.26 25.10 -13.88
C ILE A 160 13.51 25.24 -15.39
N HIS A 161 14.77 25.11 -15.77
CA HIS A 161 15.21 25.13 -17.17
C HIS A 161 15.70 23.74 -17.61
N ALA A 162 14.94 22.70 -17.29
CA ALA A 162 15.21 21.32 -17.71
C ALA A 162 14.38 20.95 -18.95
N ALA A 163 14.71 19.83 -19.59
CA ALA A 163 13.90 19.27 -20.66
C ALA A 163 12.53 18.80 -20.14
N MET A 164 11.52 18.72 -21.02
CA MET A 164 10.19 18.17 -20.71
C MET A 164 9.92 16.85 -21.45
N TRP A 165 10.80 16.48 -22.38
CA TRP A 165 10.82 15.18 -23.02
C TRP A 165 12.27 14.79 -23.32
N VAL A 166 12.66 13.60 -22.89
CA VAL A 166 13.98 13.01 -23.17
C VAL A 166 13.83 11.51 -23.33
N THR A 167 14.46 10.94 -24.36
CA THR A 167 14.76 9.50 -24.44
C THR A 167 16.20 9.30 -24.02
N GLY A 168 16.41 8.44 -23.04
CA GLY A 168 17.73 8.07 -22.57
C GLY A 168 17.59 7.29 -21.27
N GLY A 169 18.67 6.68 -20.85
CA GLY A 169 18.75 6.09 -19.53
C GLY A 169 20.14 5.52 -19.32
N ASN A 170 20.62 5.64 -18.08
CA ASN A 170 21.81 4.94 -17.64
C ASN A 170 21.36 3.57 -17.10
N PRO A 171 21.81 2.44 -17.68
CA PRO A 171 21.39 1.11 -17.23
C PRO A 171 21.71 0.82 -15.76
N ALA A 172 22.69 1.52 -15.18
CA ALA A 172 23.09 1.41 -13.77
C ALA A 172 22.30 2.35 -12.84
N GLU A 173 21.52 3.28 -13.38
CA GLU A 173 20.83 4.30 -12.57
C GLU A 173 19.62 3.74 -11.83
N VAL A 174 19.43 4.22 -10.59
CA VAL A 174 18.25 3.95 -9.78
C VAL A 174 17.27 5.11 -9.97
N PRO A 175 16.28 4.97 -10.87
CA PRO A 175 15.47 6.10 -11.29
C PRO A 175 14.71 6.73 -10.12
N THR A 176 14.73 8.05 -10.08
CA THR A 176 13.84 8.85 -9.26
C THR A 176 12.47 8.98 -9.94
N LEU A 177 11.50 9.56 -9.22
CA LEU A 177 10.12 9.73 -9.70
C LEU A 177 9.72 11.20 -9.62
N ARG A 178 10.65 12.11 -9.93
CA ARG A 178 10.49 13.54 -9.66
C ARG A 178 9.50 14.15 -10.64
N VAL A 179 8.40 14.70 -10.13
CA VAL A 179 7.50 15.50 -10.95
C VAL A 179 7.86 16.96 -10.78
N ARG A 180 8.00 17.66 -11.90
CA ARG A 180 8.24 19.10 -11.93
C ARG A 180 7.25 19.80 -12.84
N LYS A 181 6.92 21.04 -12.48
CA LYS A 181 6.07 21.92 -13.27
C LYS A 181 6.92 22.81 -14.16
N HIS A 182 6.66 22.81 -15.47
CA HIS A 182 7.27 23.74 -16.41
C HIS A 182 6.23 24.76 -16.85
N GLU A 183 6.43 26.02 -16.48
CA GLU A 183 5.59 27.14 -16.90
C GLU A 183 6.41 28.16 -17.64
N TRP A 184 5.97 28.56 -18.84
CA TRP A 184 6.65 29.61 -19.60
C TRP A 184 5.68 30.33 -20.54
N LYS A 185 6.07 31.53 -20.97
CA LYS A 185 5.46 32.23 -22.09
C LYS A 185 6.29 32.00 -23.34
N ASP A 186 5.78 31.26 -24.31
CA ASP A 186 6.50 30.98 -25.55
C ASP A 186 6.61 32.26 -26.38
N LYS A 187 7.85 32.62 -26.74
CA LYS A 187 8.13 33.87 -27.46
C LYS A 187 7.68 33.82 -28.92
N ARG A 188 7.46 32.63 -29.49
CA ARG A 188 7.13 32.45 -30.91
C ARG A 188 5.66 32.70 -31.19
N ASP A 189 4.78 32.25 -30.29
CA ASP A 189 3.32 32.40 -30.44
C ASP A 189 2.68 33.32 -29.39
N GLY A 190 3.43 33.70 -28.35
CA GLY A 190 2.96 34.58 -27.27
C GLY A 190 2.09 33.89 -26.22
N ASN A 191 1.85 32.58 -26.32
CA ASN A 191 1.00 31.82 -25.42
C ASN A 191 1.74 31.40 -24.16
N SER A 192 1.01 31.32 -23.05
CA SER A 192 1.50 30.70 -21.82
C SER A 192 1.19 29.21 -21.82
N TYR A 193 2.19 28.41 -21.49
CA TYR A 193 2.09 26.96 -21.42
C TYR A 193 2.44 26.45 -20.02
N VAL A 194 1.76 25.37 -19.64
CA VAL A 194 2.05 24.59 -18.45
C VAL A 194 2.19 23.14 -18.90
N VAL A 195 3.36 22.55 -18.68
CA VAL A 195 3.64 21.14 -18.96
C VAL A 195 4.24 20.53 -17.70
N PHE A 196 3.64 19.45 -17.22
CA PHE A 196 4.24 18.69 -16.14
C PHE A 196 5.19 17.68 -16.76
N ALA A 197 6.27 17.36 -16.08
CA ALA A 197 7.20 16.34 -16.54
C ALA A 197 7.60 15.43 -15.39
N VAL A 198 7.64 14.12 -15.65
CA VAL A 198 8.28 13.16 -14.75
C VAL A 198 9.74 13.01 -15.18
N HIS A 199 10.65 13.33 -14.28
CA HIS A 199 12.10 13.22 -14.40
C HIS A 199 12.56 11.98 -13.64
N THR A 200 13.45 11.20 -14.27
CA THR A 200 14.01 10.00 -13.64
C THR A 200 15.30 10.26 -12.88
N LEU A 201 15.81 11.49 -12.83
CA LEU A 201 16.96 11.88 -12.02
C LEU A 201 16.58 12.99 -11.02
N GLU A 202 17.46 13.25 -10.05
CA GLU A 202 17.39 14.51 -9.31
C GLU A 202 17.80 15.67 -10.23
N LEU A 203 17.24 16.86 -10.00
CA LEU A 203 17.42 18.00 -10.91
C LEU A 203 18.89 18.40 -11.13
N ALA A 204 19.76 18.17 -10.14
CA ALA A 204 21.20 18.47 -10.26
C ALA A 204 21.91 17.61 -11.31
N ASP A 205 21.39 16.41 -11.57
CA ASP A 205 21.92 15.45 -12.54
C ASP A 205 21.21 15.56 -13.90
N GLU A 206 20.12 16.33 -13.99
CA GLU A 206 19.45 16.62 -15.25
C GLU A 206 20.22 17.70 -16.05
N PRO A 207 20.47 17.50 -17.36
CA PRO A 207 20.99 18.56 -18.20
C PRO A 207 19.96 19.68 -18.36
N SER A 208 20.43 20.92 -18.47
CA SER A 208 19.56 22.03 -18.84
C SER A 208 18.96 21.82 -20.23
N TRP A 209 17.82 22.46 -20.49
CA TRP A 209 17.22 22.50 -21.83
C TRP A 209 18.25 22.88 -22.89
N ASN A 210 18.16 22.26 -24.06
CA ASN A 210 19.11 22.40 -25.18
C ASN A 210 20.57 22.01 -24.83
N SER A 211 20.78 21.22 -23.77
CA SER A 211 22.09 20.67 -23.42
C SER A 211 22.04 19.14 -23.38
N CYS A 212 23.19 18.51 -23.62
CA CYS A 212 23.37 17.07 -23.43
C CYS A 212 24.00 16.82 -22.05
N ALA A 213 23.77 15.62 -21.50
CA ALA A 213 24.38 15.22 -20.24
C ALA A 213 25.91 15.25 -20.33
N LEU A 214 26.54 15.86 -19.33
CA LEU A 214 28.00 15.82 -19.16
C LEU A 214 28.41 14.54 -18.45
N ALA A 215 29.69 14.15 -18.52
CA ALA A 215 30.20 12.99 -17.76
C ALA A 215 29.98 13.11 -16.23
N THR A 216 29.84 14.32 -15.71
CA THR A 216 29.52 14.59 -14.30
C THR A 216 28.03 14.53 -13.97
N GLN A 217 27.17 14.33 -14.97
CA GLN A 217 25.71 14.27 -14.86
C GLN A 217 25.26 12.90 -15.37
N ASN A 218 24.86 12.02 -14.45
CA ASN A 218 24.42 10.66 -14.78
C ASN A 218 25.42 9.92 -15.72
N ASP A 219 26.72 10.06 -15.45
CA ASP A 219 27.82 9.46 -16.22
C ASP A 219 27.81 9.78 -17.73
N GLY A 220 27.19 10.90 -18.14
CA GLY A 220 27.05 11.30 -19.54
C GLY A 220 25.86 10.67 -20.26
N TYR A 221 25.04 9.88 -19.58
CA TYR A 221 23.78 9.40 -20.12
C TYR A 221 22.67 10.43 -19.91
N GLY A 222 21.93 10.75 -20.97
CA GLY A 222 20.58 11.34 -20.83
C GLY A 222 19.64 10.50 -19.95
N SER A 223 18.57 11.13 -19.47
CA SER A 223 17.53 10.56 -18.61
C SER A 223 16.26 10.24 -19.40
N LEU A 224 15.31 9.55 -18.77
CA LEU A 224 13.94 9.49 -19.28
C LEU A 224 13.15 10.65 -18.69
N VAL A 225 12.60 11.52 -19.56
CA VAL A 225 11.68 12.59 -19.15
C VAL A 225 10.36 12.44 -19.87
N LEU A 226 9.28 12.36 -19.10
CA LEU A 226 7.94 12.05 -19.60
C LEU A 226 7.05 13.30 -19.53
N PRO A 227 6.61 13.86 -20.67
CA PRO A 227 5.66 14.96 -20.66
C PRO A 227 4.27 14.47 -20.25
N CYS A 228 3.65 15.20 -19.33
CA CYS A 228 2.29 14.98 -18.86
C CYS A 228 1.48 16.28 -18.87
N TYR A 229 0.17 16.13 -18.97
CA TYR A 229 -0.76 17.19 -18.63
C TYR A 229 -0.80 17.44 -17.11
N THR A 230 -1.39 18.57 -16.71
CA THR A 230 -1.87 18.79 -15.33
C THR A 230 -3.40 18.70 -15.29
N THR A 231 -3.95 18.12 -14.22
CA THR A 231 -5.41 18.15 -13.97
C THR A 231 -6.00 19.56 -13.92
N GLY A 232 -5.19 20.59 -13.64
CA GLY A 232 -5.60 21.99 -13.63
C GLY A 232 -5.83 22.60 -15.02
N ASN A 233 -5.30 21.97 -16.08
CA ASN A 233 -5.41 22.48 -17.45
C ASN A 233 -5.55 21.34 -18.47
N ILE A 234 -6.72 20.71 -18.49
CA ILE A 234 -7.11 19.66 -19.44
C ILE A 234 -8.53 19.86 -19.95
N THR A 235 -8.79 19.37 -21.16
CA THR A 235 -10.15 19.30 -21.74
C THR A 235 -10.92 18.11 -21.17
N ASP A 236 -12.24 18.12 -21.31
CA ASP A 236 -13.09 16.99 -20.91
C ASP A 236 -12.72 15.71 -21.65
N GLY A 237 -12.37 15.80 -22.94
CA GLY A 237 -11.89 14.64 -23.70
C GLY A 237 -10.61 14.01 -23.15
N VAL A 238 -9.67 14.80 -22.62
CA VAL A 238 -8.50 14.24 -21.93
C VAL A 238 -8.91 13.63 -20.60
N ARG A 239 -9.79 14.31 -19.85
CA ARG A 239 -10.30 13.86 -18.54
C ARG A 239 -11.01 12.51 -18.63
N ASP A 240 -11.85 12.32 -19.64
CA ASP A 240 -12.64 11.10 -19.84
C ASP A 240 -11.78 9.88 -20.18
N ASN A 241 -10.56 10.10 -20.69
CA ASN A 241 -9.60 9.04 -21.04
C ASN A 241 -8.53 8.80 -19.96
N MET A 242 -8.64 9.43 -18.78
CA MET A 242 -7.73 9.21 -17.66
C MET A 242 -7.99 7.85 -17.00
N GLU A 243 -6.93 7.05 -16.86
CA GLU A 243 -6.97 5.77 -16.17
C GLU A 243 -6.05 5.76 -14.95
N LYS A 244 -6.56 5.26 -13.82
CA LYS A 244 -5.73 5.00 -12.63
C LYS A 244 -4.99 3.68 -12.81
N SER A 245 -3.68 3.68 -12.54
CA SER A 245 -2.92 2.44 -12.53
C SER A 245 -3.44 1.49 -11.42
N LYS A 246 -3.58 0.21 -11.78
CA LYS A 246 -4.00 -0.85 -10.84
C LYS A 246 -2.80 -1.54 -10.17
N GLY A 247 -1.58 -1.23 -10.61
CA GLY A 247 -0.39 -1.98 -10.26
C GLY A 247 -0.31 -3.34 -10.95
N SER A 248 0.90 -3.85 -11.09
CA SER A 248 1.20 -5.13 -11.69
C SER A 248 1.31 -6.24 -10.65
N LEU A 249 0.83 -7.44 -10.98
CA LEU A 249 0.92 -8.58 -10.07
C LEU A 249 2.36 -9.00 -9.80
N TRP A 250 3.27 -8.84 -10.76
CA TRP A 250 4.68 -9.22 -10.60
C TRP A 250 5.39 -8.34 -9.56
N VAL A 251 5.06 -7.04 -9.45
CA VAL A 251 5.60 -6.19 -8.38
C VAL A 251 5.11 -6.67 -7.02
N SER A 252 3.84 -7.07 -6.90
CA SER A 252 3.31 -7.64 -5.65
C SER A 252 4.05 -8.93 -5.25
N ARG A 253 4.33 -9.81 -6.23
CA ARG A 253 5.14 -11.00 -6.03
C ARG A 253 6.54 -10.65 -5.55
N TRP A 254 7.22 -9.76 -6.27
CA TRP A 254 8.57 -9.31 -5.92
C TRP A 254 8.63 -8.76 -4.49
N LEU A 255 7.73 -7.83 -4.15
CA LEU A 255 7.70 -7.23 -2.82
C LEU A 255 7.50 -8.27 -1.71
N THR A 256 6.67 -9.28 -1.96
CA THR A 256 6.38 -10.34 -1.00
C THR A 256 7.56 -11.31 -0.86
N GLU A 257 8.12 -11.78 -1.97
CA GLU A 257 9.25 -12.73 -1.96
C GLU A 257 10.50 -12.12 -1.33
N ASP A 258 10.82 -10.87 -1.65
CA ASP A 258 12.08 -10.24 -1.21
C ASP A 258 11.98 -9.57 0.16
N TYR A 259 10.79 -9.09 0.56
CA TYR A 259 10.67 -8.23 1.75
C TYR A 259 9.68 -8.72 2.80
N ALA A 260 8.94 -9.81 2.61
CA ALA A 260 8.02 -10.30 3.66
C ALA A 260 8.73 -10.66 4.98
N ALA A 261 10.01 -11.05 4.94
CA ALA A 261 10.77 -11.37 6.15
C ALA A 261 11.16 -10.11 6.97
N THR A 262 11.45 -9.00 6.29
CA THR A 262 12.01 -7.78 6.91
C THR A 262 10.97 -6.68 7.08
N ALA A 263 10.00 -6.61 6.18
CA ALA A 263 8.98 -5.57 6.11
C ALA A 263 7.58 -6.03 6.53
N LYS A 264 7.44 -7.21 7.15
CA LYS A 264 6.13 -7.67 7.63
C LYS A 264 5.50 -6.66 8.59
N THR A 265 4.21 -6.43 8.40
CA THR A 265 3.37 -5.79 9.41
C THR A 265 3.36 -6.66 10.66
N THR A 266 3.89 -6.12 11.75
CA THR A 266 3.72 -6.75 13.06
C THR A 266 2.31 -6.44 13.50
N SER A 267 1.40 -7.42 13.40
CA SER A 267 0.08 -7.29 13.99
C SER A 267 0.26 -6.94 15.47
N THR A 268 -0.20 -5.77 15.91
CA THR A 268 -0.23 -5.34 17.31
C THR A 268 -1.21 -6.16 18.17
N ASN A 269 -1.54 -7.39 17.76
CA ASN A 269 -2.26 -8.39 18.53
C ASN A 269 -1.35 -9.43 19.18
N GLY A 270 -0.02 -9.26 19.09
CA GLY A 270 0.93 -9.98 19.93
C GLY A 270 0.94 -9.38 21.32
N PHE A 271 0.20 -9.96 22.27
CA PHE A 271 0.47 -9.72 23.70
C PHE A 271 1.97 -9.90 23.93
N ASN A 272 2.63 -8.81 24.31
CA ASN A 272 4.07 -8.78 24.52
C ASN A 272 4.40 -9.79 25.63
N GLN A 273 5.02 -10.93 25.31
CA GLN A 273 5.30 -12.00 26.30
C GLN A 273 6.11 -11.48 27.51
N VAL A 274 6.85 -10.38 27.32
CA VAL A 274 7.56 -9.67 28.39
C VAL A 274 6.62 -9.09 29.46
N LEU A 275 5.37 -8.77 29.12
CA LEU A 275 4.36 -8.27 30.08
C LEU A 275 3.71 -9.39 30.91
N LEU A 276 3.86 -10.68 30.53
CA LEU A 276 3.39 -11.81 31.35
C LEU A 276 4.31 -12.09 32.54
N VAL A 277 5.62 -11.83 32.39
CA VAL A 277 6.63 -12.04 33.45
C VAL A 277 6.27 -11.29 34.75
N PRO A 278 5.96 -9.97 34.75
CA PRO A 278 5.57 -9.27 35.97
C PRO A 278 4.21 -9.74 36.54
N ILE A 279 3.27 -10.18 35.69
CA ILE A 279 1.96 -10.67 36.13
C ILE A 279 2.09 -12.01 36.86
N ILE A 280 2.90 -12.94 36.33
CA ILE A 280 3.16 -14.25 36.93
C ILE A 280 3.90 -14.08 38.26
N ILE A 281 4.92 -13.21 38.30
CA ILE A 281 5.65 -12.91 39.55
C ILE A 281 4.70 -12.30 40.60
N GLY A 282 3.84 -11.36 40.20
CA GLY A 282 2.83 -10.77 41.08
C GLY A 282 1.86 -11.81 41.66
N ALA A 283 1.36 -12.73 40.83
CA ALA A 283 0.45 -13.79 41.27
C ALA A 283 1.12 -14.77 42.26
N ILE A 284 2.39 -15.14 42.04
CA ILE A 284 3.14 -16.02 42.93
C ILE A 284 3.32 -15.35 44.31
N ILE A 285 3.66 -14.07 44.35
CA ILE A 285 3.82 -13.32 45.61
C ILE A 285 2.50 -13.28 46.39
N VAL A 286 1.38 -13.01 45.72
CA VAL A 286 0.06 -13.00 46.37
C VAL A 286 -0.31 -14.37 46.94
N VAL A 287 -0.07 -15.45 46.20
CA VAL A 287 -0.34 -16.82 46.68
C VAL A 287 0.53 -17.17 47.88
N LEU A 288 1.81 -16.79 47.87
CA LEU A 288 2.71 -16.98 49.01
C LEU A 288 2.27 -16.18 50.23
N LEU A 289 1.85 -14.93 50.06
CA LEU A 289 1.34 -14.09 51.14
C LEU A 289 0.04 -14.64 51.72
N VAL A 290 -0.91 -15.05 50.88
CA VAL A 290 -2.17 -15.68 51.32
C VAL A 290 -1.88 -17.00 52.04
N GLY A 291 -0.99 -17.83 51.51
CA GLY A 291 -0.54 -19.06 52.16
C GLY A 291 0.08 -18.83 53.53
N LEU A 292 0.93 -17.80 53.67
CA LEU A 292 1.52 -17.39 54.94
C LEU A 292 0.45 -16.92 55.94
N LEU A 293 -0.51 -16.12 55.49
CA LEU A 293 -1.59 -15.57 56.29
C LEU A 293 -2.53 -16.68 56.81
N LEU A 294 -2.83 -17.66 55.97
CA LEU A 294 -3.58 -18.87 56.36
C LEU A 294 -2.79 -19.72 57.36
N ARG A 295 -1.47 -19.86 57.19
CA ARG A 295 -0.60 -20.59 58.14
C ARG A 295 -0.52 -19.91 59.50
N VAL A 296 -0.42 -18.57 59.52
CA VAL A 296 -0.45 -17.77 60.76
C VAL A 296 -1.81 -17.87 61.44
N ARG A 297 -2.92 -17.79 60.68
CA ARG A 297 -4.27 -17.99 61.23
C ARG A 297 -4.47 -19.39 61.80
N LYS A 298 -3.94 -20.42 61.13
CA LYS A 298 -3.98 -21.81 61.62
C LYS A 298 -3.17 -21.97 62.91
N ARG A 299 -1.93 -21.46 62.95
CA ARG A 299 -1.10 -21.48 64.18
C ARG A 299 -1.69 -20.67 65.34
N ARG A 300 -2.36 -19.55 65.07
CA ARG A 300 -3.07 -18.77 66.11
C ARG A 300 -4.30 -19.51 66.63
N ARG A 301 -5.04 -20.23 65.78
CA ARG A 301 -6.15 -21.10 66.19
C ARG A 301 -5.68 -22.30 67.01
N GLU A 302 -4.52 -22.88 66.67
CA GLU A 302 -3.90 -23.96 67.45
C GLU A 302 -3.45 -23.44 68.83
N ARG A 303 -2.77 -22.29 68.90
CA ARG A 303 -2.40 -21.64 70.19
C ARG A 303 -3.59 -21.20 71.05
N SER A 304 -4.75 -20.91 70.47
CA SER A 304 -5.97 -20.57 71.22
C SER A 304 -6.65 -21.83 71.79
N ARG A 305 -6.41 -23.01 71.20
CA ARG A 305 -6.90 -24.29 71.72
C ARG A 305 -6.04 -24.83 72.87
N ASP A 306 -4.76 -24.48 72.92
CA ASP A 306 -3.88 -24.83 74.05
C ASP A 306 -4.12 -23.97 75.30
N HIS A 307 -4.77 -22.81 75.16
CA HIS A 307 -5.15 -21.93 76.28
C HIS A 307 -6.58 -22.18 76.82
N GLU A 308 -7.31 -23.15 76.24
CA GLU A 308 -8.66 -23.57 76.67
C GLU A 308 -8.62 -24.92 77.42
N LEU A 309 -7.51 -25.22 78.10
CA LEU A 309 -7.36 -26.36 79.00
C LEU A 309 -6.86 -25.97 80.40
N GLU A 310 -7.01 -24.70 80.78
CA GLU A 310 -6.66 -24.24 82.13
C GLU A 310 -7.54 -23.05 82.53
N GLY A 311 -8.76 -23.34 82.96
CA GLY A 311 -9.70 -22.29 83.33
C GLY A 311 -11.08 -22.79 83.70
N THR A 312 -11.18 -23.72 84.65
CA THR A 312 -12.46 -24.03 85.33
C THR A 312 -12.27 -23.92 86.84
N LEU A 313 -13.28 -23.31 87.50
CA LEU A 313 -13.56 -23.12 88.93
C LEU A 313 -13.30 -21.67 89.41
N VAL A 314 -14.21 -20.88 90.01
CA VAL A 314 -15.52 -21.11 90.67
C VAL A 314 -16.25 -19.73 90.86
N SER A 315 -17.59 -19.76 90.88
CA SER A 315 -18.57 -18.67 91.20
C SER A 315 -18.67 -18.45 92.76
N PRO A 316 -19.55 -17.63 93.42
CA PRO A 316 -20.70 -16.83 92.95
C PRO A 316 -20.93 -15.47 93.68
N SER A 317 -21.96 -14.69 93.26
CA SER A 317 -23.05 -14.14 94.09
C SER A 317 -23.68 -12.82 93.57
N ASN A 318 -24.96 -12.91 93.18
CA ASN A 318 -26.15 -12.06 93.46
C ASN A 318 -26.08 -10.51 93.46
N VAL A 319 -27.01 -9.83 92.74
CA VAL A 319 -28.23 -9.14 93.25
C VAL A 319 -28.97 -8.40 92.11
N ARG A 320 -30.29 -8.31 92.31
CA ARG A 320 -31.46 -7.92 91.48
C ARG A 320 -31.72 -6.39 91.38
N VAL A 321 -32.48 -5.96 90.34
CA VAL A 321 -33.64 -4.99 90.28
C VAL A 321 -33.83 -4.55 88.80
N GLU A 322 -34.87 -4.99 88.05
CA GLU A 322 -36.18 -4.33 87.74
C GLU A 322 -36.06 -2.91 87.13
N ALA A 323 -36.76 -2.43 86.09
CA ALA A 323 -38.05 -2.77 85.45
C ALA A 323 -38.25 -2.03 84.09
N GLY A 324 -39.29 -2.42 83.33
CA GLY A 324 -40.00 -1.59 82.31
C GLY A 324 -39.74 -1.98 80.84
N ASP A 325 -40.53 -2.80 80.14
CA ASP A 325 -41.94 -2.70 79.68
C ASP A 325 -42.11 -2.07 78.26
N ARG A 326 -42.97 -2.72 77.46
CA ARG A 326 -43.64 -2.35 76.19
C ARG A 326 -42.95 -2.57 74.84
N GLY A 327 -43.18 -3.76 74.28
CA GLY A 327 -44.34 -4.03 73.39
C GLY A 327 -44.25 -3.65 71.89
N PRO A 328 -44.86 -4.45 70.98
CA PRO A 328 -44.49 -4.55 69.56
C PRO A 328 -45.58 -4.02 68.59
N ARG A 329 -45.25 -3.89 67.29
CA ARG A 329 -46.13 -3.89 66.09
C ARG A 329 -45.39 -3.23 64.91
N ASP A 330 -45.66 -3.50 63.64
CA ASP A 330 -46.31 -4.57 62.89
C ASP A 330 -46.02 -4.27 61.40
N THR A 331 -46.36 -5.23 60.56
CA THR A 331 -46.89 -5.07 59.19
C THR A 331 -45.98 -4.74 57.99
N ARG A 332 -45.96 -5.77 57.10
CA ARG A 332 -46.37 -5.73 55.67
C ARG A 332 -45.43 -5.07 54.66
N ASP A 333 -45.35 -5.51 53.40
CA ASP A 333 -45.89 -6.64 52.63
C ASP A 333 -44.99 -6.67 51.35
N GLN A 334 -44.55 -7.84 50.87
CA GLN A 334 -45.18 -8.63 49.80
C GLN A 334 -45.13 -7.93 48.43
N SER A 335 -44.36 -8.43 47.45
CA SER A 335 -44.81 -9.40 46.43
C SER A 335 -43.62 -9.66 45.49
N THR A 336 -43.05 -10.87 45.40
CA THR A 336 -43.39 -12.01 44.51
C THR A 336 -43.35 -11.71 43.00
N ALA A 337 -42.98 -12.60 42.07
CA ALA A 337 -42.23 -13.86 42.02
C ALA A 337 -42.26 -14.33 40.55
N ARG A 338 -41.31 -15.21 40.18
CA ARG A 338 -41.32 -16.22 39.07
C ARG A 338 -41.27 -15.71 37.62
N ALA A 339 -40.40 -16.16 36.71
CA ALA A 339 -39.74 -17.44 36.39
C ALA A 339 -40.45 -18.28 35.30
N VAL A 340 -39.60 -18.84 34.42
CA VAL A 340 -39.79 -19.99 33.50
C VAL A 340 -40.66 -19.69 32.26
N GLY A 341 -40.35 -20.08 31.03
CA GLY A 341 -39.30 -20.90 30.42
C GLY A 341 -39.81 -21.44 29.05
N ALA A 342 -38.90 -22.09 28.31
CA ALA A 342 -39.13 -22.98 27.15
C ALA A 342 -39.43 -22.37 25.75
N GLY A 343 -38.45 -22.47 24.83
CA GLY A 343 -38.33 -23.62 23.91
C GLY A 343 -39.01 -23.55 22.52
N SER A 344 -38.24 -23.98 21.50
CA SER A 344 -38.65 -24.47 20.15
C SER A 344 -38.95 -23.38 19.09
N THR A 345 -38.59 -23.43 17.79
CA THR A 345 -38.24 -24.54 16.88
C THR A 345 -37.51 -24.03 15.63
N ILE A 346 -36.75 -24.91 14.99
CA ILE A 346 -36.14 -24.83 13.65
C ILE A 346 -37.22 -24.85 12.55
N VAL A 347 -37.04 -24.06 11.49
CA VAL A 347 -37.63 -24.33 10.16
C VAL A 347 -36.56 -24.17 9.10
N SER A 348 -36.24 -25.30 8.47
CA SER A 348 -35.46 -25.44 7.25
C SER A 348 -36.30 -25.07 6.04
N ASN A 349 -35.72 -24.42 5.04
CA ASN A 349 -36.25 -24.45 3.67
C ASN A 349 -35.10 -24.63 2.68
N SER A 350 -34.95 -25.86 2.21
CA SER A 350 -34.16 -26.24 1.03
C SER A 350 -35.15 -26.45 -0.12
N THR A 351 -34.94 -25.78 -1.25
CA THR A 351 -35.49 -26.25 -2.53
C THR A 351 -34.32 -26.52 -3.46
N MET A 352 -34.03 -27.80 -3.66
CA MET A 352 -33.19 -28.29 -4.75
C MET A 352 -33.96 -28.15 -6.07
N GLN A 353 -33.36 -27.51 -7.06
CA GLN A 353 -33.63 -27.84 -8.46
C GLN A 353 -32.41 -28.56 -9.01
N SER A 354 -32.64 -29.80 -9.41
CA SER A 354 -31.73 -30.63 -10.17
C SER A 354 -31.68 -30.15 -11.63
N SER A 355 -30.48 -29.94 -12.16
CA SER A 355 -30.25 -30.05 -13.61
C SER A 355 -28.93 -30.79 -13.83
N GLU A 356 -29.05 -31.99 -14.38
CA GLU A 356 -27.93 -32.77 -14.91
C GLU A 356 -27.13 -31.93 -15.92
N TYR A 357 -25.83 -31.75 -15.66
CA TYR A 357 -24.90 -31.25 -16.67
C TYR A 357 -24.03 -32.40 -17.14
N GLY A 358 -24.51 -33.09 -18.19
CA GLY A 358 -23.70 -33.94 -19.03
C GLY A 358 -22.84 -33.13 -20.01
N PRO A 359 -21.83 -33.74 -20.65
CA PRO A 359 -20.74 -33.06 -21.36
C PRO A 359 -21.12 -32.44 -22.73
N ASN A 360 -22.38 -32.07 -22.96
CA ASN A 360 -22.84 -31.53 -24.25
C ASN A 360 -23.76 -30.30 -24.15
N ALA A 361 -23.95 -29.71 -22.98
CA ALA A 361 -24.83 -28.54 -22.81
C ALA A 361 -24.26 -27.27 -23.47
N THR A 362 -22.93 -27.06 -23.41
CA THR A 362 -22.26 -25.88 -23.96
C THR A 362 -22.36 -25.80 -25.49
N LEU A 363 -22.39 -26.94 -26.18
CA LEU A 363 -22.47 -27.01 -27.63
C LEU A 363 -23.86 -26.63 -28.14
N LYS A 364 -24.93 -26.99 -27.42
CA LYS A 364 -26.30 -26.59 -27.78
C LYS A 364 -26.53 -25.10 -27.59
N THR A 365 -25.97 -24.49 -26.55
CA THR A 365 -26.05 -23.04 -26.31
C THR A 365 -25.34 -22.24 -27.41
N LEU A 366 -24.23 -22.75 -27.94
CA LEU A 366 -23.50 -22.12 -29.05
C LEU A 366 -24.21 -22.32 -30.40
N LEU A 367 -24.84 -23.46 -30.63
CA LEU A 367 -25.58 -23.74 -31.88
C LEU A 367 -26.90 -22.96 -32.02
N ALA A 368 -27.52 -22.59 -30.89
CA ALA A 368 -28.77 -21.82 -30.85
C ALA A 368 -28.56 -20.31 -30.70
N SER A 369 -27.31 -19.83 -30.64
CA SER A 369 -27.00 -18.40 -30.52
C SER A 369 -27.24 -17.67 -31.85
N GLU A 370 -28.17 -16.71 -31.83
CA GLU A 370 -28.52 -15.84 -32.95
C GLU A 370 -27.32 -14.98 -33.42
N PHE A 371 -26.34 -14.75 -32.53
CA PHE A 371 -25.10 -14.00 -32.80
C PHE A 371 -24.04 -14.78 -33.60
N LEU A 372 -24.27 -16.08 -33.88
CA LEU A 372 -23.37 -16.93 -34.67
C LEU A 372 -23.98 -17.35 -36.03
N SER A 373 -25.13 -16.79 -36.40
CA SER A 373 -25.67 -16.92 -37.75
C SER A 373 -24.79 -16.14 -38.73
N GLY A 374 -24.18 -16.86 -39.70
CA GLY A 374 -23.37 -16.25 -40.77
C GLY A 374 -21.85 -16.35 -40.64
N LYS A 375 -21.30 -16.88 -39.54
CA LYS A 375 -19.83 -17.11 -39.37
C LYS A 375 -19.41 -18.59 -39.43
N ARG A 376 -20.17 -19.45 -40.12
CA ARG A 376 -19.81 -20.86 -40.28
C ARG A 376 -18.90 -21.05 -41.49
N ILE A 377 -17.74 -21.65 -41.28
CA ILE A 377 -16.83 -22.09 -42.34
C ILE A 377 -17.53 -23.27 -43.07
N PRO A 378 -17.66 -23.24 -44.41
CA PRO A 378 -18.21 -24.37 -45.15
C PRO A 378 -17.31 -25.60 -45.00
N ARG A 379 -17.93 -26.78 -44.96
CA ARG A 379 -17.20 -28.05 -45.16
C ARG A 379 -16.82 -28.24 -46.63
#